data_AF-A0A2D2D191-F1
#
_entry.id   AF-A0A2D2D191-F1
#
_cell.length_a   1.000
_cell.length_b   1.000
_cell.length_c   1.000
_cell.angle_alpha   90.00
_cell.angle_beta   90.00
_cell.angle_gamma   90.00
#
_symmetry.space_group_name_H-M   'P 1'
#
loop_
_entity.id
_entity.type
_entity.pdbx_description
1 polymer ?
#
loop_
_entity_poly.entity_id
_entity_poly.type
_entity_poly.pdbx_seq_one_letter_code
_entity_poly.pdbx_strand_id
1 'polypeptide(L)'
;MTFKSAALGLAAVCAPLLMATPSPAVEISPFFPLPNYFEKSKADLLEQQTSWLKDGVKAIDKAHAETQAQLDKTPEDAALTAKIADLDKQKAAAVKELAVLESPEAGKEADLARKDVVVMNINRWINALSRQATEQLKIAIMKDGLERDVAERRHIQLNGQADELERAKHTSSFEGWGR
;
A
#
# COMPACT_ATOMS: atom_id res chain seq x y z
N MET A 1 13.76 50.27 48.94
CA MET A 1 14.72 49.88 47.88
C MET A 1 14.67 48.37 47.75
N THR A 2 14.03 47.92 46.69
CA THR A 2 13.78 46.52 46.34
C THR A 2 14.91 45.98 45.49
N PHE A 3 15.58 44.90 45.92
CA PHE A 3 16.44 44.11 45.04
C PHE A 3 15.80 42.77 44.74
N LYS A 4 15.59 42.57 43.44
CA LYS A 4 15.15 41.35 42.77
C LYS A 4 16.23 40.28 42.90
N SER A 5 15.82 39.02 43.03
CA SER A 5 16.60 37.89 42.55
C SER A 5 15.64 36.92 41.87
N ALA A 6 15.83 36.80 40.56
CA ALA A 6 15.06 35.96 39.66
C ALA A 6 15.60 34.53 39.72
N ALA A 7 14.74 33.57 40.04
CA ALA A 7 14.99 32.17 39.78
C ALA A 7 14.28 31.80 38.47
N LEU A 8 15.06 31.67 37.38
CA LEU A 8 14.60 31.03 36.15
C LEU A 8 14.56 29.52 36.40
N GLY A 9 13.38 28.99 36.69
CA GLY A 9 13.11 27.55 36.64
C GLY A 9 12.79 27.13 35.20
N LEU A 10 13.75 26.48 34.55
CA LEU A 10 13.62 25.89 33.22
C LEU A 10 12.67 24.68 33.32
N ALA A 11 11.39 24.87 32.99
CA ALA A 11 10.44 23.77 32.83
C ALA A 11 10.75 23.03 31.52
N ALA A 12 11.46 21.91 31.64
CA ALA A 12 11.68 20.97 30.55
C ALA A 12 10.32 20.40 30.10
N VAL A 13 9.92 20.75 28.88
CA VAL A 13 8.76 20.18 28.18
C VAL A 13 9.12 18.74 27.81
N CYS A 14 8.68 17.78 28.64
CA CYS A 14 8.60 16.37 28.23
C CYS A 14 7.48 16.24 27.20
N ALA A 15 7.82 16.39 25.92
CA ALA A 15 6.97 15.92 24.85
C ALA A 15 6.89 14.38 24.94
N PRO A 16 5.70 13.77 24.96
CA PRO A 16 5.60 12.32 24.85
C PRO A 16 6.12 11.93 23.47
N LEU A 17 7.13 11.06 23.44
CA LEU A 17 7.48 10.25 22.27
C LEU A 17 6.21 9.54 21.84
N LEU A 18 5.55 10.08 20.80
CA LEU A 18 4.53 9.38 20.05
C LEU A 18 5.23 8.12 19.50
N MET A 19 4.99 7.00 20.18
CA MET A 19 5.21 5.68 19.62
C MET A 19 4.43 5.65 18.31
N ALA A 20 5.13 5.87 17.20
CA ALA A 20 4.58 5.69 15.87
C ALA A 20 4.20 4.21 15.78
N THR A 21 2.94 3.89 16.07
CA THR A 21 2.39 2.57 15.78
C THR A 21 2.74 2.27 14.33
N PRO A 22 3.28 1.08 14.01
CA PRO A 22 3.56 0.73 12.63
C PRO A 22 2.26 0.93 11.85
N SER A 23 2.27 1.96 10.99
CA SER A 23 1.13 2.24 10.14
C SER A 23 0.92 1.00 9.27
N PRO A 24 -0.32 0.48 9.22
CA PRO A 24 -0.59 -0.70 8.42
C PRO A 24 -0.20 -0.38 6.98
N ALA A 25 0.51 -1.32 6.35
CA ALA A 25 0.83 -1.20 4.95
C ALA A 25 -0.47 -1.31 4.13
N VAL A 26 -0.50 -0.75 2.91
CA VAL A 26 -1.67 -0.86 2.04
C VAL A 26 -2.02 -2.35 1.83
N GLU A 27 -3.29 -2.71 1.65
CA GLU A 27 -3.67 -4.10 1.36
C GLU A 27 -4.29 -4.18 -0.03
N ILE A 28 -4.25 -5.37 -0.65
CA ILE A 28 -5.01 -5.59 -1.89
C ILE A 28 -6.49 -5.53 -1.55
N SER A 29 -7.17 -4.53 -2.11
CA SER A 29 -8.57 -4.21 -1.80
C SER A 29 -9.30 -3.72 -3.07
N PRO A 30 -10.62 -3.46 -3.00
CA PRO A 30 -11.35 -2.87 -4.13
C PRO A 30 -10.80 -1.50 -4.58
N PHE A 31 -10.14 -0.76 -3.68
CA PHE A 31 -9.50 0.52 -4.00
C PHE A 31 -8.07 0.34 -4.50
N PHE A 32 -7.41 -0.73 -4.08
CA PHE A 32 -6.06 -1.09 -4.45
C PHE A 32 -6.03 -2.46 -5.13
N PRO A 33 -6.68 -2.63 -6.30
CA PRO A 33 -6.74 -3.91 -6.99
C PRO A 33 -5.35 -4.30 -7.49
N LEU A 34 -5.12 -5.59 -7.74
CA LEU A 34 -3.92 -6.03 -8.44
C LEU A 34 -3.82 -5.34 -9.82
N PRO A 35 -2.65 -4.82 -10.20
CA PRO A 35 -2.40 -4.37 -11.56
C PRO A 35 -2.68 -5.48 -12.59
N ASN A 36 -3.18 -5.11 -13.77
CA ASN A 36 -3.50 -6.06 -14.84
C ASN A 36 -2.24 -6.66 -15.50
N TYR A 37 -1.15 -5.89 -15.47
CA TYR A 37 0.16 -6.26 -15.95
C TYR A 37 1.20 -5.72 -14.97
N PHE A 38 2.43 -6.22 -15.05
CA PHE A 38 3.52 -5.79 -14.17
C PHE A 38 4.70 -5.37 -14.98
N GLU A 39 5.24 -4.21 -14.63
CA GLU A 39 6.48 -3.72 -15.22
C GLU A 39 7.68 -4.55 -14.75
N LYS A 40 8.76 -4.50 -15.53
CA LYS A 40 9.93 -5.38 -15.32
C LYS A 40 11.17 -4.64 -14.85
N SER A 41 11.27 -3.34 -15.11
CA SER A 41 12.40 -2.52 -14.69
C SER A 41 12.12 -1.85 -13.35
N LYS A 42 13.18 -1.49 -12.63
CA LYS A 42 13.07 -0.76 -11.35
C LYS A 42 12.30 0.56 -11.49
N ALA A 43 12.63 1.34 -12.53
CA ALA A 43 12.03 2.66 -12.72
C ALA A 43 10.54 2.54 -13.03
N ASP A 44 10.19 1.63 -13.94
CA ASP A 44 8.80 1.43 -14.36
C ASP A 44 7.96 0.80 -13.24
N LEU A 45 8.54 -0.10 -12.42
CA LEU A 45 7.86 -0.64 -11.24
C LEU A 45 7.60 0.43 -10.17
N LEU A 46 8.55 1.34 -9.95
CA LEU A 46 8.35 2.47 -9.04
C LEU A 46 7.24 3.39 -9.55
N GLU A 47 7.24 3.70 -10.84
CA GLU A 47 6.19 4.51 -11.47
C GLU A 47 4.83 3.82 -11.38
N GLN A 48 4.77 2.53 -11.70
CA GLN A 48 3.56 1.72 -11.62
C GLN A 48 2.99 1.70 -10.20
N GLN A 49 3.83 1.53 -9.18
CA GLN A 49 3.39 1.57 -7.78
C GLN A 49 2.90 2.95 -7.35
N THR A 50 3.60 4.00 -7.76
CA THR A 50 3.17 5.38 -7.50
C THR A 50 1.81 5.66 -8.12
N SER A 51 1.61 5.26 -9.38
CA SER A 51 0.34 5.40 -10.09
C SER A 51 -0.78 4.61 -9.40
N TRP A 52 -0.51 3.34 -9.06
CA TRP A 52 -1.43 2.45 -8.36
C TRP A 52 -1.91 3.04 -7.03
N LEU A 53 -1.00 3.60 -6.23
CA LEU A 53 -1.36 4.25 -4.97
C LEU A 53 -2.17 5.53 -5.19
N LYS A 54 -1.81 6.37 -6.17
CA LYS A 54 -2.56 7.60 -6.50
C LYS A 54 -3.98 7.31 -6.94
N ASP A 55 -4.15 6.31 -7.81
CA ASP A 55 -5.47 5.90 -8.29
C ASP A 55 -6.32 5.35 -7.14
N GLY A 56 -5.73 4.56 -6.24
CA GLY A 56 -6.44 4.07 -5.06
C GLY A 56 -6.81 5.16 -4.06
N VAL A 57 -5.94 6.13 -3.80
CA VAL A 57 -6.27 7.32 -2.98
C VAL A 57 -7.43 8.09 -3.59
N LYS A 58 -7.41 8.33 -4.90
CA LYS A 58 -8.51 9.01 -5.60
C LYS A 58 -9.82 8.23 -5.52
N ALA A 59 -9.77 6.90 -5.62
CA ALA A 59 -10.94 6.04 -5.47
C ALA A 59 -11.50 6.08 -4.04
N ILE A 60 -10.62 6.10 -3.03
CA ILE A 60 -11.01 6.27 -1.62
C ILE A 60 -11.63 7.64 -1.38
N ASP A 61 -11.06 8.71 -1.91
CA ASP A 61 -11.61 10.06 -1.77
C ASP A 61 -13.04 10.15 -2.30
N LYS A 62 -13.28 9.53 -3.45
CA LYS A 62 -14.63 9.43 -4.02
C LYS A 62 -15.57 8.63 -3.11
N ALA A 63 -15.16 7.44 -2.68
CA ALA A 63 -15.98 6.59 -1.81
C ALA A 63 -16.25 7.23 -0.44
N HIS A 64 -15.29 7.98 0.08
CA HIS A 64 -15.44 8.75 1.31
C HIS A 64 -16.49 9.84 1.13
N ALA A 65 -16.40 10.66 0.08
CA ALA A 65 -17.37 11.71 -0.19
C ALA A 65 -18.80 11.15 -0.37
N GLU A 66 -18.94 10.04 -1.09
CA GLU A 66 -20.22 9.35 -1.27
C GLU A 66 -20.79 8.78 0.04
N THR A 67 -19.92 8.23 0.90
CA THR A 67 -20.32 7.67 2.20
C THR A 67 -20.67 8.80 3.19
N GLN A 68 -19.93 9.90 3.19
CA GLN A 68 -20.24 11.09 3.99
C GLN A 68 -21.59 11.69 3.61
N ALA A 69 -21.87 11.83 2.31
CA ALA A 69 -23.16 12.33 1.84
C ALA A 69 -24.35 11.43 2.22
N GLN A 70 -24.12 10.14 2.48
CA GLN A 70 -25.12 9.24 3.03
C GLN A 70 -25.25 9.42 4.54
N LEU A 71 -24.13 9.51 5.27
CA LEU A 71 -24.13 9.74 6.71
C LEU A 71 -24.80 11.07 7.07
N ASP A 72 -24.63 12.12 6.28
CA ASP A 72 -25.31 13.42 6.49
C ASP A 72 -26.84 13.31 6.42
N LYS A 73 -27.37 12.30 5.70
CA LYS A 73 -28.81 11.99 5.62
C LYS A 73 -29.27 11.07 6.75
N THR A 74 -28.35 10.29 7.31
CA THR A 74 -28.60 9.34 8.41
C THR A 74 -27.48 9.43 9.47
N PRO A 75 -27.41 10.52 10.27
CA PRO A 75 -26.23 10.86 11.07
C PRO A 75 -25.83 9.87 12.16
N GLU A 76 -26.72 8.94 12.51
CA GLU A 76 -26.52 7.93 13.55
C GLU A 76 -26.26 6.52 12.97
N ASP A 77 -26.04 6.40 11.65
CA ASP A 77 -25.74 5.13 11.01
C ASP A 77 -24.30 4.68 11.33
N ALA A 78 -24.19 3.78 12.31
CA ALA A 78 -22.92 3.23 12.77
C ALA A 78 -22.14 2.49 11.66
N ALA A 79 -22.81 1.91 10.67
CA ALA A 79 -22.13 1.20 9.57
C ALA A 79 -21.45 2.20 8.63
N LEU A 80 -22.11 3.33 8.32
CA LEU A 80 -21.52 4.40 7.51
C LEU A 80 -20.36 5.09 8.26
N THR A 81 -20.49 5.34 9.56
CA THR A 81 -19.39 5.87 10.37
C THR A 81 -18.19 4.91 10.38
N ALA A 82 -18.41 3.61 10.59
CA ALA A 82 -17.34 2.62 10.55
C ALA A 82 -16.67 2.54 9.18
N LYS A 83 -17.46 2.65 8.10
CA LYS A 83 -16.94 2.66 6.74
C LYS A 83 -16.05 3.88 6.46
N ILE A 84 -16.43 5.07 6.92
CA ILE A 84 -15.58 6.28 6.82
C ILE A 84 -14.24 6.06 7.54
N ALA A 85 -14.28 5.55 8.77
CA ALA A 85 -13.05 5.28 9.53
C ALA A 85 -12.14 4.26 8.84
N ASP A 86 -12.70 3.24 8.20
CA ASP A 86 -11.93 2.27 7.41
C ASP A 86 -11.32 2.90 6.14
N LEU A 87 -12.08 3.73 5.42
CA LEU A 87 -11.59 4.47 4.26
C LEU A 87 -10.44 5.40 4.64
N ASP A 88 -10.57 6.14 5.74
CA ASP A 88 -9.51 7.03 6.26
C ASP A 88 -8.25 6.26 6.62
N LYS A 89 -8.39 5.09 7.25
CA LYS A 89 -7.27 4.21 7.58
C LYS A 89 -6.55 3.74 6.31
N GLN A 90 -7.28 3.28 5.30
CA GLN A 90 -6.71 2.85 4.02
C GLN A 90 -6.02 4.01 3.29
N LYS A 91 -6.64 5.20 3.29
CA LYS A 91 -6.05 6.40 2.70
C LYS A 91 -4.75 6.80 3.39
N ALA A 92 -4.74 6.82 4.72
CA ALA A 92 -3.56 7.18 5.50
C ALA A 92 -2.37 6.25 5.22
N ALA A 93 -2.63 4.94 5.11
CA ALA A 93 -1.62 3.96 4.71
C ALA A 93 -1.03 4.27 3.33
N ALA A 94 -1.88 4.52 2.33
CA ALA A 94 -1.45 4.79 0.96
C ALA A 94 -0.71 6.11 0.81
N VAL A 95 -1.17 7.17 1.48
CA VAL A 95 -0.50 8.47 1.50
C VAL A 95 0.89 8.36 2.13
N LYS A 96 1.04 7.53 3.17
CA LYS A 96 2.35 7.30 3.80
C LYS A 96 3.32 6.56 2.86
N GLU A 97 2.86 5.52 2.17
CA GLU A 97 3.68 4.83 1.16
C GLU A 97 4.05 5.79 0.00
N LEU A 98 3.10 6.59 -0.50
CA LEU A 98 3.34 7.60 -1.52
C LEU A 98 4.37 8.64 -1.10
N ALA A 99 4.30 9.14 0.13
CA ALA A 99 5.24 10.14 0.63
C ALA A 99 6.70 9.64 0.59
N VAL A 100 6.92 8.33 0.80
CA VAL A 100 8.26 7.72 0.67
C VAL A 100 8.66 7.62 -0.81
N LEU A 101 7.76 7.11 -1.66
CA LEU A 101 8.05 6.89 -3.08
C LEU A 101 8.30 8.19 -3.86
N GLU A 102 7.59 9.25 -3.52
CA GLU A 102 7.69 10.57 -4.15
C GLU A 102 8.64 11.53 -3.41
N SER A 103 9.29 11.09 -2.33
CA SER A 103 10.19 11.94 -1.56
C SER A 103 11.28 12.51 -2.48
N PRO A 104 11.49 13.84 -2.49
CA PRO A 104 12.59 14.46 -3.24
C PRO A 104 13.94 14.25 -2.54
N GLU A 105 13.96 13.63 -1.36
CA GLU A 105 15.19 13.35 -0.63
C GLU A 105 16.12 12.46 -1.45
N ALA A 106 17.40 12.83 -1.40
CA ALA A 106 18.48 12.14 -2.08
C ALA A 106 19.44 11.55 -1.05
N GLY A 107 20.13 10.49 -1.45
CA GLY A 107 21.10 9.80 -0.62
C GLY A 107 20.65 8.40 -0.23
N LYS A 108 21.58 7.68 0.38
CA LYS A 108 21.46 6.24 0.63
C LYS A 108 20.23 5.87 1.45
N GLU A 109 19.94 6.61 2.52
CA GLU A 109 18.81 6.32 3.41
C GLU A 109 17.47 6.49 2.69
N ALA A 110 17.30 7.57 1.93
CA ALA A 110 16.11 7.80 1.13
C ALA A 110 15.93 6.72 0.04
N ASP A 111 17.04 6.29 -0.60
CA ASP A 111 17.02 5.20 -1.58
C ASP A 111 16.64 3.86 -0.98
N LEU A 112 17.15 3.54 0.22
CA LEU A 112 16.78 2.32 0.93
C LEU A 112 15.31 2.36 1.38
N ALA A 113 14.82 3.49 1.89
CA ALA A 113 13.42 3.64 2.25
C ALA A 113 12.49 3.45 1.05
N ARG A 114 12.82 4.04 -0.12
CA ARG A 114 12.08 3.82 -1.37
C ARG A 114 12.13 2.36 -1.79
N LYS A 115 13.30 1.72 -1.75
CA LYS A 115 13.48 0.31 -2.05
C LYS A 115 12.60 -0.58 -1.18
N ASP A 116 12.59 -0.34 0.13
CA ASP A 116 11.84 -1.15 1.09
C ASP A 116 10.34 -1.09 0.81
N VAL A 117 9.80 0.09 0.52
CA VAL A 117 8.38 0.24 0.12
C VAL A 117 8.11 -0.49 -1.20
N VAL A 118 8.97 -0.30 -2.22
CA VAL A 118 8.79 -0.95 -3.51
C VAL A 118 8.81 -2.47 -3.40
N VAL A 119 9.78 -3.03 -2.66
CA VAL A 119 9.92 -4.48 -2.45
C VAL A 119 8.76 -5.04 -1.63
N MET A 120 8.32 -4.33 -0.59
CA MET A 120 7.14 -4.70 0.19
C MET A 120 5.90 -4.82 -0.69
N ASN A 121 5.67 -3.85 -1.57
CA ASN A 121 4.54 -3.84 -2.49
C ASN A 121 4.64 -4.94 -3.55
N ILE A 122 5.84 -5.22 -4.08
CA ILE A 122 6.06 -6.36 -4.96
C ILE A 122 5.69 -7.67 -4.25
N ASN A 123 6.15 -7.88 -3.02
CA ASN A 123 5.83 -9.08 -2.25
C ASN A 123 4.31 -9.20 -2.00
N ARG A 124 3.64 -8.08 -1.78
CA ARG A 124 2.17 -8.03 -1.64
C ARG A 124 1.46 -8.46 -2.92
N TRP A 125 1.92 -7.97 -4.07
CA TRP A 125 1.39 -8.35 -5.37
C TRP A 125 1.62 -9.83 -5.67
N ILE A 126 2.83 -10.34 -5.43
CA ILE A 126 3.18 -11.76 -5.57
C ILE A 126 2.25 -12.62 -4.71
N ASN A 127 2.10 -12.30 -3.42
CA ASN A 127 1.24 -13.07 -2.52
C ASN A 127 -0.22 -13.09 -2.98
N ALA A 128 -0.73 -11.97 -3.47
CA ALA A 128 -2.11 -11.90 -3.98
C ALA A 128 -2.27 -12.66 -5.31
N LEU A 129 -1.29 -12.60 -6.22
CA LEU A 129 -1.26 -13.40 -7.43
C LEU A 129 -1.26 -14.90 -7.12
N SER A 130 -0.41 -15.36 -6.19
CA SER A 130 -0.35 -16.76 -5.78
C SER A 130 -1.66 -17.25 -5.15
N ARG A 131 -2.33 -16.39 -4.35
CA ARG A 131 -3.67 -16.70 -3.82
C ARG A 131 -4.69 -16.85 -4.94
N GLN A 132 -4.75 -15.90 -5.87
CA GLN A 132 -5.66 -15.98 -7.01
C GLN A 132 -5.35 -17.19 -7.91
N ALA A 133 -4.08 -17.49 -8.16
CA ALA A 133 -3.67 -18.66 -8.92
C ALA A 133 -4.14 -19.96 -8.24
N THR A 134 -4.02 -20.03 -6.92
CA THR A 134 -4.48 -21.19 -6.14
C THR A 134 -6.00 -21.36 -6.24
N GLU A 135 -6.77 -20.27 -6.18
CA GLU A 135 -8.23 -20.33 -6.37
C GLU A 135 -8.60 -20.81 -7.77
N GLN A 136 -7.89 -20.35 -8.81
CA GLN A 136 -8.10 -20.83 -10.17
C GLN A 136 -7.76 -22.32 -10.34
N LEU A 137 -6.70 -22.79 -9.67
CA LEU A 137 -6.37 -24.21 -9.65
C LEU A 137 -7.48 -25.05 -8.99
N LYS A 138 -8.05 -24.58 -7.87
CA LYS A 138 -9.19 -25.24 -7.23
C LYS A 138 -10.37 -25.35 -8.20
N ILE A 139 -10.69 -24.27 -8.93
CA ILE A 139 -11.75 -24.30 -9.95
C ILE A 139 -11.41 -25.31 -11.05
N ALA A 140 -10.18 -25.32 -11.55
CA ALA A 140 -9.74 -26.27 -12.58
C ALA A 140 -9.86 -27.74 -12.13
N ILE A 141 -9.67 -28.02 -10.84
CA ILE A 141 -9.83 -29.36 -10.26
C ILE A 141 -11.32 -29.72 -10.08
N MET A 142 -12.17 -28.75 -9.73
CA MET A 142 -13.58 -28.98 -9.39
C MET A 142 -14.53 -28.94 -10.60
N LYS A 143 -14.07 -28.41 -11.74
CA LYS A 143 -14.87 -28.20 -12.95
C LYS A 143 -14.41 -29.10 -14.08
N ASP A 144 -15.24 -29.22 -15.10
CA ASP A 144 -14.97 -30.00 -16.31
C ASP A 144 -15.07 -29.13 -17.58
N GLY A 145 -14.48 -29.64 -18.67
CA GLY A 145 -14.57 -29.03 -20.00
C GLY A 145 -14.01 -27.60 -20.04
N LEU A 146 -14.75 -26.70 -20.70
CA LEU A 146 -14.27 -25.33 -20.98
C LEU A 146 -13.96 -24.53 -19.70
N GLU A 147 -14.74 -24.70 -18.63
CA GLU A 147 -14.52 -23.99 -17.37
C GLU A 147 -13.18 -24.39 -16.73
N ARG A 148 -12.85 -25.69 -16.77
CA ARG A 148 -11.55 -26.19 -16.32
C ARG A 148 -10.42 -25.58 -17.13
N ASP A 149 -10.49 -25.65 -18.45
CA ASP A 149 -9.42 -25.20 -19.33
C ASP A 149 -9.14 -23.69 -19.17
N VAL A 150 -10.20 -22.89 -18.98
CA VAL A 150 -10.07 -21.44 -18.72
C VAL A 150 -9.39 -21.21 -17.36
N ALA A 151 -9.81 -21.93 -16.32
CA ALA A 151 -9.25 -21.79 -14.98
C ALA A 151 -7.77 -22.24 -14.93
N GLU A 152 -7.42 -23.34 -15.61
CA GLU A 152 -6.04 -23.84 -15.71
C GLU A 152 -5.13 -22.83 -16.43
N ARG A 153 -5.56 -22.27 -17.55
CA ARG A 153 -4.82 -21.20 -18.24
C ARG A 153 -4.64 -19.98 -17.33
N ARG A 154 -5.67 -19.59 -16.59
CA ARG A 154 -5.60 -18.45 -15.68
C ARG A 154 -4.64 -18.72 -14.51
N HIS A 155 -4.64 -19.93 -13.96
CA HIS A 155 -3.66 -20.36 -12.94
C HIS A 155 -2.23 -20.20 -13.44
N ILE A 156 -1.92 -20.74 -14.63
CA ILE A 156 -0.59 -20.65 -15.24
C ILE A 156 -0.18 -19.19 -15.46
N GLN A 157 -1.09 -18.36 -15.98
CA GLN A 157 -0.83 -16.94 -16.20
C GLN A 157 -0.48 -16.21 -14.89
N LEU A 158 -1.26 -16.40 -13.84
CA LEU A 158 -1.06 -15.72 -12.56
C LEU A 158 0.23 -16.14 -11.87
N ASN A 159 0.57 -17.44 -11.91
CA ASN A 159 1.86 -17.92 -11.42
C ASN A 159 3.02 -17.34 -12.22
N GLY A 160 2.91 -17.31 -13.56
CA GLY A 160 3.94 -16.70 -14.40
C GLY A 160 4.17 -15.22 -14.08
N GLN A 161 3.11 -14.46 -13.80
CA GLN A 161 3.23 -13.06 -13.34
C GLN A 161 3.91 -12.94 -11.98
N ALA A 162 3.60 -13.83 -11.04
CA ALA A 162 4.24 -13.86 -9.72
C ALA A 162 5.75 -14.16 -9.84
N ASP A 163 6.12 -15.13 -10.67
CA ASP A 163 7.52 -15.51 -10.93
C ASP A 163 8.30 -14.40 -11.66
N GLU A 164 7.65 -13.67 -12.57
CA GLU A 164 8.24 -12.50 -13.22
C GLU A 164 8.55 -11.38 -12.23
N LEU A 165 7.61 -11.06 -11.32
CA LEU A 165 7.82 -10.09 -10.25
C LEU A 165 8.91 -10.53 -9.27
N GLU A 166 8.93 -11.81 -8.88
CA GLU A 166 9.96 -12.35 -7.99
C GLU A 166 11.35 -12.18 -8.64
N ARG A 167 11.47 -12.50 -9.94
CA ARG A 167 12.73 -12.29 -10.68
C ARG A 167 13.11 -10.81 -10.78
N ALA A 168 12.15 -9.90 -10.99
CA ALA A 168 12.42 -8.47 -11.10
C ALA A 168 13.13 -7.92 -9.84
N LYS A 169 12.70 -8.36 -8.65
CA LYS A 169 13.29 -8.01 -7.34
C LYS A 169 14.76 -8.43 -7.18
N HIS A 170 15.19 -9.48 -7.89
CA HIS A 170 16.56 -10.01 -7.85
C HIS A 170 17.42 -9.55 -9.03
N THR A 171 16.96 -8.57 -9.82
CA THR A 171 17.81 -7.98 -10.87
C THR A 171 18.92 -7.13 -10.23
N SER A 172 20.06 -7.02 -10.92
CA SER A 172 21.20 -6.19 -10.48
C SER A 172 20.79 -4.75 -10.15
N SER A 173 19.82 -4.20 -10.89
CA SER A 173 19.29 -2.85 -10.67
C SER A 173 18.59 -2.69 -9.32
N PHE A 174 17.87 -3.71 -8.85
CA PHE A 174 17.19 -3.74 -7.55
C PHE A 174 18.15 -4.10 -6.43
N GLU A 175 18.99 -5.12 -6.62
CA GLU A 175 19.95 -5.55 -5.61
C GLU A 175 20.98 -4.46 -5.29
N GLY A 176 21.43 -3.73 -6.30
CA GLY A 176 22.34 -2.60 -6.19
C GLY A 176 21.70 -1.29 -5.73
N TRP A 177 20.37 -1.23 -5.61
CA TRP A 177 19.67 -0.01 -5.18
C TRP A 177 19.99 0.29 -3.71
N GLY A 178 20.50 1.51 -3.46
CA GLY A 178 20.92 1.99 -2.15
C GLY A 178 22.29 1.46 -1.70
N ARG A 179 23.06 0.85 -2.61
CA ARG A 179 24.48 0.52 -2.37
C ARG A 179 25.38 1.70 -2.68
#